data_AF-A0A1V5Z903-F1
#
_entry.id   AF-A0A1V5Z903-F1
#
_cell.length_a   1.000
_cell.length_b   1.000
_cell.length_c   1.000
_cell.angle_alpha   90.00
_cell.angle_beta   90.00
_cell.angle_gamma   90.00
#
_symmetry.space_group_name_H-M   'P 1'
#
loop_
_entity.id
_entity.type
_entity.pdbx_description
1 polymer ?
#
loop_
_entity_poly.entity_id
_entity_poly.type
_entity_poly.pdbx_seq_one_letter_code
_entity_poly.pdbx_strand_id
1 'polypeptide(L)'
;MDPLPHWQSNDTEDRQGITEIRHVEGYLAYWDELIRRHPNMLIDSCASGGRRNDLETLRRAVPLLRSDYIMEPTGNQCHGYVLPLWFPFFGTGTSKTDAYEIRSTLCPHFTACWDHREDALDWGNIKRLVDQWKAFAPNYYGDYYPLTPYSLKNTDWLGWQFHRPEAGKGMVQMFRRPDSPYSEAQLPLFALDPDAEYEVASVDEPERKTRYSGKALLEKGLTLSLDEKPSAAVYMYEKI
;
A
#
# COMPACT_ATOMS: atom_id res chain seq x y z
N MET A 1 1.92 22.76 -12.55
CA MET A 1 2.47 23.54 -13.67
C MET A 1 2.44 22.65 -14.90
N ASP A 2 2.05 23.18 -16.06
CA ASP A 2 2.11 22.47 -17.34
C ASP A 2 3.33 22.99 -18.12
N PRO A 3 4.48 22.28 -18.11
CA PRO A 3 5.73 22.84 -18.59
C PRO A 3 5.90 22.72 -20.11
N LEU A 4 5.10 21.90 -20.78
CA LEU A 4 5.29 21.55 -22.19
C LEU A 4 5.28 22.79 -23.12
N PRO A 5 4.34 23.75 -23.00
CA PRO A 5 4.35 24.94 -23.85
C PRO A 5 5.61 25.79 -23.66
N HIS A 6 6.15 25.84 -22.44
CA HIS A 6 7.37 26.58 -22.14
C HIS A 6 8.61 25.91 -22.72
N TRP A 7 8.68 24.58 -22.72
CA TRP A 7 9.80 23.87 -23.34
C TRP A 7 9.78 24.04 -24.85
N GLN A 8 8.62 23.83 -25.48
CA GLN A 8 8.45 23.98 -26.92
C GLN A 8 8.76 25.42 -27.40
N SER A 9 8.39 26.45 -26.64
CA SER A 9 8.68 27.84 -27.03
C SER A 9 10.16 28.21 -26.96
N ASN A 10 10.99 27.43 -26.25
CA ASN A 10 12.43 27.66 -26.11
C ASN A 10 13.28 26.81 -27.07
N ASP A 11 12.69 25.86 -27.78
CA ASP A 11 13.41 25.01 -28.73
C ASP A 11 13.51 25.69 -30.11
N THR A 12 14.67 25.57 -30.77
CA THR A 12 14.80 25.93 -32.19
C THR A 12 14.20 24.85 -33.07
N GLU A 13 13.87 25.21 -34.32
CA GLU A 13 13.25 24.29 -35.30
C GLU A 13 14.06 22.99 -35.50
N ASP A 14 15.39 23.06 -35.45
CA ASP A 14 16.30 21.94 -35.62
C ASP A 14 16.63 21.17 -34.32
N ARG A 15 16.03 21.54 -33.19
CA ARG A 15 16.32 20.97 -31.84
C ARG A 15 15.07 20.80 -30.97
N GLN A 16 13.95 20.38 -31.54
CA GLN A 16 12.73 20.10 -30.77
C GLN A 16 12.95 19.00 -29.71
N GLY A 17 12.45 19.23 -28.50
CA GLY A 17 12.61 18.37 -27.33
C GLY A 17 13.89 18.63 -26.51
N ILE A 18 14.80 19.50 -26.97
CA ILE A 18 16.08 19.71 -26.26
C ILE A 18 15.87 20.35 -24.88
N THR A 19 14.93 21.29 -24.75
CA THR A 19 14.68 21.95 -23.46
C THR A 19 14.11 20.98 -22.44
N GLU A 20 13.20 20.08 -22.84
CA GLU A 20 12.63 19.06 -21.98
C GLU A 20 13.72 18.11 -21.45
N ILE A 21 14.52 17.52 -22.35
CA ILE A 21 15.55 16.57 -21.91
C ILE A 21 16.59 17.25 -21.01
N ARG A 22 17.00 18.48 -21.31
CA ARG A 22 17.93 19.23 -20.44
C ARG A 22 17.33 19.56 -19.08
N HIS A 23 16.02 19.83 -19.01
CA HIS A 23 15.34 19.99 -17.73
C HIS A 23 15.37 18.69 -16.91
N VAL A 24 15.07 17.55 -17.54
CA VAL A 24 15.09 16.23 -16.87
C VAL A 24 16.50 15.86 -16.41
N GLU A 25 17.52 16.05 -17.26
CA GLU A 25 18.92 15.80 -16.90
C GLU A 25 19.36 16.68 -15.73
N GLY A 26 19.05 17.99 -15.77
CA GLY A 26 19.38 18.91 -14.68
C GLY A 26 18.65 18.56 -13.38
N TYR A 27 17.39 18.12 -13.48
CA TYR A 27 16.63 17.60 -12.35
C TYR A 27 17.32 16.39 -11.72
N LEU A 28 17.67 15.36 -12.50
CA LEU A 28 18.33 14.17 -11.96
C LEU A 28 19.73 14.47 -11.41
N ALA A 29 20.51 15.31 -12.09
CA ALA A 29 21.83 15.74 -11.64
C ALA A 29 21.78 16.51 -10.30
N TYR A 30 20.74 17.32 -10.09
CA TYR A 30 20.51 18.01 -8.82
C TYR A 30 20.30 17.00 -7.68
N TRP A 31 19.46 15.99 -7.89
CA TRP A 31 19.21 14.94 -6.89
C TRP A 31 20.45 14.10 -6.60
N ASP A 32 21.19 13.73 -7.64
CA ASP A 32 22.45 12.99 -7.50
C ASP A 32 23.45 13.77 -6.65
N GLU A 33 23.54 15.09 -6.83
CA GLU A 33 24.44 15.93 -6.05
C GLU A 33 24.00 16.09 -4.59
N LEU A 34 22.69 16.13 -4.31
CA LEU A 34 22.17 16.13 -2.94
C LEU A 34 22.57 14.84 -2.21
N ILE A 35 22.35 13.69 -2.82
CA ILE A 35 22.69 12.38 -2.25
C ILE A 35 24.21 12.25 -2.07
N ARG A 36 25.01 12.68 -3.06
CA ARG A 36 26.47 12.62 -2.97
C ARG A 36 27.01 13.44 -1.79
N ARG A 37 26.45 14.63 -1.54
CA ARG A 37 26.86 15.49 -0.41
C ARG A 37 26.31 15.04 0.94
N HIS A 38 25.15 14.38 0.92
CA HIS A 38 24.41 13.99 2.12
C HIS A 38 23.89 12.55 1.98
N PRO A 39 24.76 11.53 2.05
CA PRO A 39 24.39 10.14 1.73
C PRO A 39 23.32 9.54 2.64
N ASN A 40 23.08 10.14 3.81
CA ASN A 40 22.04 9.71 4.76
C ASN A 40 20.75 10.57 4.68
N MET A 41 20.65 11.48 3.72
CA MET A 41 19.46 12.30 3.53
C MET A 41 18.33 11.43 2.98
N LEU A 42 17.19 11.43 3.68
CA LEU A 42 15.95 10.88 3.16
C LEU A 42 15.24 11.94 2.33
N ILE A 43 14.85 11.60 1.11
CA ILE A 43 14.15 12.51 0.20
C ILE A 43 12.76 11.98 -0.09
N ASP A 44 11.74 12.78 0.21
CA ASP A 44 10.36 12.54 -0.18
C ASP A 44 10.10 13.12 -1.57
N SER A 45 9.84 12.26 -2.56
CA SER A 45 9.40 12.72 -3.87
C SER A 45 7.90 12.99 -3.86
N CYS A 46 7.54 14.25 -4.15
CA CYS A 46 6.15 14.63 -4.34
C CYS A 46 6.02 15.56 -5.54
N ALA A 47 5.07 15.25 -6.41
CA ALA A 47 4.69 16.07 -7.56
C ALA A 47 3.17 16.08 -7.69
N SER A 48 2.49 16.83 -6.80
CA SER A 48 1.03 16.75 -6.63
C SER A 48 0.60 15.29 -6.41
N GLY A 49 1.16 14.69 -5.36
CA GLY A 49 1.19 13.26 -5.14
C GLY A 49 2.13 12.56 -6.12
N GLY A 50 1.60 11.61 -6.89
CA GLY A 50 2.40 10.64 -7.64
C GLY A 50 2.74 10.98 -9.10
N ARG A 51 2.69 12.25 -9.54
CA ARG A 51 2.98 12.58 -10.98
C ARG A 51 4.43 12.33 -11.39
N ARG A 52 5.32 12.04 -10.44
CA ARG A 52 6.71 11.62 -10.64
C ARG A 52 7.08 10.37 -9.85
N ASN A 53 6.15 9.42 -9.73
CA ASN A 53 6.49 8.06 -9.29
C ASN A 53 7.13 7.27 -10.45
N ASP A 54 8.17 7.85 -11.04
CA ASP A 54 8.96 7.24 -12.12
C ASP A 54 10.23 6.59 -11.54
N LEU A 55 10.77 5.60 -12.25
CA LEU A 55 11.88 4.79 -11.73
C LEU A 55 13.14 5.62 -11.46
N GLU A 56 13.43 6.66 -12.25
CA GLU A 56 14.64 7.45 -12.05
C GLU A 56 14.55 8.35 -10.81
N THR A 57 13.38 8.94 -10.56
CA THR A 57 13.09 9.64 -9.32
C THR A 57 13.15 8.67 -8.13
N LEU A 58 12.50 7.50 -8.23
CA LEU A 58 12.39 6.53 -7.13
C LEU A 58 13.68 5.76 -6.81
N ARG A 59 14.70 5.82 -7.67
CA ARG A 59 16.07 5.38 -7.34
C ARG A 59 16.77 6.31 -6.34
N ARG A 60 16.28 7.54 -6.21
CA ARG A 60 16.89 8.63 -5.43
C ARG A 60 15.99 9.10 -4.28
N ALA A 61 14.70 8.82 -4.38
CA ALA A 61 13.64 9.25 -3.47
C ALA A 61 12.75 8.10 -3.06
N VAL A 62 11.93 8.35 -2.04
CA VAL A 62 10.74 7.55 -1.77
C VAL A 62 9.49 8.43 -1.85
N PRO A 63 8.33 7.94 -2.31
CA PRO A 63 7.11 8.73 -2.35
C PRO A 63 6.34 8.53 -1.05
N LEU A 64 6.49 9.44 -0.07
CA LEU A 64 5.71 9.36 1.18
C LEU A 64 4.25 9.77 0.96
N LEU A 65 3.95 10.42 -0.17
CA LEU A 65 2.60 10.70 -0.65
C LEU A 65 2.39 10.14 -2.06
N ARG A 66 1.87 8.91 -2.17
CA ARG A 66 1.65 8.22 -3.45
C ARG A 66 0.66 8.92 -4.38
N SER A 67 -0.27 9.71 -3.84
CA SER A 67 -1.32 10.43 -4.56
C SER A 67 -1.90 11.51 -3.64
N ASP A 68 -2.36 12.64 -4.19
CA ASP A 68 -3.14 13.64 -3.43
C ASP A 68 -4.54 13.10 -3.05
N TYR A 69 -4.95 11.97 -3.64
CA TYR A 69 -6.22 11.31 -3.37
C TYR A 69 -6.14 10.38 -2.15
N ILE A 70 -6.09 10.96 -0.94
CA ILE A 70 -5.74 10.26 0.30
C ILE A 70 -6.90 9.85 1.21
N MET A 71 -8.10 10.41 1.01
CA MET A 71 -9.20 10.25 1.98
C MET A 71 -10.23 9.18 1.61
N GLU A 72 -10.54 9.02 0.33
CA GLU A 72 -11.61 8.11 -0.09
C GLU A 72 -11.10 6.65 -0.08
N PRO A 73 -11.79 5.72 0.61
CA PRO A 73 -11.30 4.36 0.82
C PRO A 73 -11.04 3.55 -0.47
N THR A 74 -11.97 3.58 -1.42
CA THR A 74 -11.96 2.71 -2.60
C THR A 74 -10.75 3.00 -3.49
N GLY A 75 -10.48 4.27 -3.78
CA GLY A 75 -9.32 4.70 -4.54
C GLY A 75 -8.02 4.39 -3.81
N ASN A 76 -8.00 4.49 -2.48
CA ASN A 76 -6.81 4.14 -1.69
C ASN A 76 -6.53 2.64 -1.67
N GLN A 77 -7.56 1.80 -1.63
CA GLN A 77 -7.43 0.36 -1.85
C GLN A 77 -6.88 0.06 -3.24
N CYS A 78 -7.35 0.76 -4.28
CA CYS A 78 -6.85 0.60 -5.64
C CYS A 78 -5.38 1.01 -5.79
N HIS A 79 -4.95 2.11 -5.15
CA HIS A 79 -3.53 2.46 -5.09
C HIS A 79 -2.72 1.36 -4.37
N GLY A 80 -3.19 0.89 -3.21
CA GLY A 80 -2.55 -0.18 -2.44
C GLY A 80 -2.47 -1.51 -3.20
N TYR A 81 -3.41 -1.77 -4.11
CA TYR A 81 -3.40 -2.94 -4.97
C TYR A 81 -2.36 -2.84 -6.10
N VAL A 82 -2.28 -1.70 -6.80
CA VAL A 82 -1.47 -1.62 -8.03
C VAL A 82 0.00 -1.32 -7.74
N LEU A 83 0.30 -0.42 -6.79
CA LEU A 83 1.65 0.08 -6.60
C LEU A 83 2.69 -0.98 -6.19
N PRO A 84 2.39 -1.99 -5.33
CA PRO A 84 3.34 -3.04 -5.00
C PRO A 84 3.86 -3.85 -6.19
N LEU A 85 3.15 -3.85 -7.33
CA LEU A 85 3.61 -4.49 -8.57
C LEU A 85 4.78 -3.76 -9.24
N TRP A 86 5.00 -2.48 -8.90
CA TRP A 86 5.97 -1.61 -9.57
C TRP A 86 7.14 -1.22 -8.68
N PHE A 87 6.86 -0.90 -7.42
CA PHE A 87 7.90 -0.50 -6.46
C PHE A 87 7.52 -0.91 -5.03
N PRO A 88 8.52 -1.27 -4.20
CA PRO A 88 8.29 -1.92 -2.91
C PRO A 88 7.90 -0.94 -1.80
N PHE A 89 8.08 0.37 -2.00
CA PHE A 89 7.89 1.35 -0.94
C PHE A 89 7.13 2.57 -1.42
N PHE A 90 6.09 2.92 -0.67
CA PHE A 90 5.31 4.12 -0.84
C PHE A 90 4.54 4.44 0.43
N GLY A 91 4.13 5.70 0.54
CA GLY A 91 3.33 6.20 1.63
C GLY A 91 2.02 6.83 1.20
N THR A 92 1.19 7.07 2.19
CA THR A 92 0.05 7.99 2.14
C THR A 92 -0.25 8.43 3.57
N GLY A 93 -1.20 9.32 3.75
CA GLY A 93 -1.78 9.58 5.06
C GLY A 93 -3.30 9.58 5.02
N THR A 94 -3.91 9.79 6.18
CA THR A 94 -5.34 10.09 6.28
C THR A 94 -5.62 10.86 7.55
N SER A 95 -6.67 11.69 7.52
CA SER A 95 -7.27 12.29 8.71
C SER A 95 -8.53 11.55 9.17
N LYS A 96 -8.91 10.47 8.47
CA LYS A 96 -10.05 9.63 8.83
C LYS A 96 -9.80 8.89 10.13
N THR A 97 -10.87 8.63 10.87
CA THR A 97 -10.82 8.06 12.24
C THR A 97 -11.48 6.69 12.32
N ASP A 98 -12.32 6.33 11.34
CA ASP A 98 -12.96 5.03 11.23
C ASP A 98 -11.94 3.93 10.84
N ALA A 99 -12.16 2.72 11.36
CA ALA A 99 -11.26 1.60 11.15
C ALA A 99 -11.17 1.15 9.67
N TYR A 100 -12.29 1.13 8.94
CA TYR A 100 -12.31 0.78 7.52
C TYR A 100 -11.58 1.83 6.68
N GLU A 101 -11.84 3.11 6.95
CA GLU A 101 -11.19 4.21 6.25
C GLU A 101 -9.67 4.24 6.51
N ILE A 102 -9.23 4.08 7.76
CA ILE A 102 -7.80 4.01 8.09
C ILE A 102 -7.16 2.80 7.41
N ARG A 103 -7.73 1.60 7.56
CA ARG A 103 -7.18 0.36 6.96
C ARG A 103 -7.05 0.43 5.45
N SER A 104 -7.93 1.17 4.78
CA SER A 104 -7.88 1.38 3.33
C SER A 104 -6.67 2.21 2.89
N THR A 105 -6.03 2.93 3.81
CA THR A 105 -4.84 3.77 3.53
C THR A 105 -3.54 3.16 4.03
N LEU A 106 -3.58 2.21 4.99
CA LEU A 106 -2.39 1.56 5.52
C LEU A 106 -1.57 0.91 4.41
N CYS A 107 -0.26 1.19 4.40
CA CYS A 107 0.70 0.72 3.41
C CYS A 107 2.12 0.73 4.03
N PRO A 108 3.22 0.51 3.27
CA PRO A 108 4.57 0.46 3.84
C PRO A 108 4.94 1.67 4.70
N HIS A 109 4.49 2.87 4.31
CA HIS A 109 4.60 4.09 5.10
C HIS A 109 3.23 4.72 5.35
N PHE A 110 2.98 5.16 6.58
CA PHE A 110 1.74 5.83 6.94
C PHE A 110 2.02 7.15 7.65
N THR A 111 1.42 8.22 7.13
CA THR A 111 1.49 9.57 7.68
C THR A 111 0.21 9.89 8.44
N ALA A 112 0.34 10.19 9.73
CA ALA A 112 -0.79 10.69 10.52
C ALA A 112 -1.17 12.11 10.07
N CYS A 113 -2.41 12.32 9.63
CA CYS A 113 -2.93 13.65 9.26
C CYS A 113 -4.03 14.12 10.21
N TRP A 114 -4.03 13.65 11.46
CA TRP A 114 -4.99 14.04 12.48
C TRP A 114 -4.57 15.35 13.15
N ASP A 115 -5.54 16.23 13.40
CA ASP A 115 -5.30 17.44 14.18
C ASP A 115 -5.29 17.11 15.68
N HIS A 116 -4.11 17.15 16.29
CA HIS A 116 -3.93 16.85 17.72
C HIS A 116 -4.67 17.81 18.67
N ARG A 117 -5.23 18.90 18.16
CA ARG A 117 -6.01 19.87 18.93
C ARG A 117 -7.49 19.51 19.01
N GLU A 118 -7.94 18.50 18.28
CA GLU A 118 -9.32 18.04 18.29
C GLU A 118 -9.57 17.06 19.44
N ASP A 119 -10.27 17.52 20.48
CA ASP A 119 -10.58 16.70 21.67
C ASP A 119 -11.52 15.52 21.39
N ALA A 120 -12.28 15.58 20.29
CA ALA A 120 -13.26 14.56 19.93
C ALA A 120 -12.64 13.31 19.27
N LEU A 121 -11.33 13.32 18.98
CA LEU A 121 -10.66 12.19 18.35
C LEU A 121 -10.52 11.01 19.33
N ASP A 122 -10.98 9.84 18.90
CA ASP A 122 -10.74 8.59 19.63
C ASP A 122 -9.29 8.12 19.42
N TRP A 123 -8.38 8.69 20.21
CA TRP A 123 -6.97 8.32 20.23
C TRP A 123 -6.73 6.86 20.62
N GLY A 124 -7.63 6.26 21.41
CA GLY A 124 -7.54 4.85 21.80
C GLY A 124 -7.70 3.94 20.58
N ASN A 125 -8.75 4.18 19.78
CA ASN A 125 -8.98 3.46 18.53
C ASN A 125 -7.86 3.70 17.51
N ILE A 126 -7.45 4.96 17.32
CA ILE A 126 -6.35 5.30 16.40
C ILE A 126 -5.06 4.57 16.80
N LYS A 127 -4.69 4.62 18.09
CA LYS A 127 -3.49 3.94 18.59
C LYS A 127 -3.57 2.44 18.35
N ARG A 128 -4.72 1.81 18.63
CA ARG A 128 -4.94 0.38 18.38
C ARG A 128 -4.69 0.02 16.92
N LEU A 129 -5.23 0.79 15.97
CA LEU A 129 -5.05 0.56 14.53
C LEU A 129 -3.59 0.77 14.09
N VAL A 130 -2.91 1.77 14.63
CA VAL A 130 -1.48 2.01 14.35
C VAL A 130 -0.59 0.92 14.95
N ASP A 131 -0.91 0.39 16.13
CA ASP A 131 -0.18 -0.73 16.72
C ASP A 131 -0.40 -2.03 15.92
N GLN A 132 -1.62 -2.29 15.46
CA GLN A 132 -1.90 -3.36 14.50
C GLN A 132 -1.05 -3.20 13.24
N TRP A 133 -1.03 -1.99 12.64
CA TRP A 133 -0.20 -1.69 11.48
C TRP A 133 1.26 -1.99 11.74
N LYS A 134 1.84 -1.53 12.85
CA LYS A 134 3.24 -1.82 13.20
C LYS A 134 3.53 -3.32 13.28
N ALA A 135 2.58 -4.13 13.73
CA ALA A 135 2.74 -5.57 13.83
C ALA A 135 2.82 -6.25 12.45
N PHE A 136 1.96 -5.87 11.51
CA PHE A 136 1.94 -6.48 10.17
C PHE A 136 2.77 -5.75 9.12
N ALA A 137 3.16 -4.48 9.34
CA ALA A 137 3.89 -3.64 8.39
C ALA A 137 5.19 -4.27 7.87
N PRO A 138 5.98 -5.03 8.66
CA PRO A 138 7.14 -5.72 8.12
C PRO A 138 6.82 -6.65 6.95
N ASN A 139 5.60 -7.17 6.85
CA ASN A 139 5.20 -8.03 5.74
C ASN A 139 5.06 -7.28 4.41
N TYR A 140 4.89 -5.95 4.39
CA TYR A 140 4.86 -5.19 3.13
C TYR A 140 6.13 -5.31 2.30
N TYR A 141 7.24 -5.75 2.90
CA TYR A 141 8.52 -5.98 2.23
C TYR A 141 8.68 -7.42 1.71
N GLY A 142 7.64 -8.24 1.80
CA GLY A 142 7.61 -9.58 1.22
C GLY A 142 7.12 -9.60 -0.23
N ASP A 143 7.04 -10.80 -0.79
CA ASP A 143 6.47 -11.06 -2.10
C ASP A 143 4.98 -10.71 -2.12
N TYR A 144 4.55 -9.95 -3.13
CA TYR A 144 3.18 -9.46 -3.29
C TYR A 144 2.36 -10.37 -4.22
N TYR A 145 1.17 -10.76 -3.78
CA TYR A 145 0.22 -11.54 -4.58
C TYR A 145 -1.19 -10.92 -4.52
N PRO A 146 -1.75 -10.44 -5.65
CA PRO A 146 -3.15 -10.06 -5.68
C PRO A 146 -4.04 -11.31 -5.54
N LEU A 147 -5.03 -11.26 -4.64
CA LEU A 147 -5.92 -12.40 -4.40
C LEU A 147 -7.26 -12.27 -5.14
N THR A 148 -7.65 -11.05 -5.49
CA THR A 148 -8.87 -10.75 -6.24
C THR A 148 -8.52 -10.04 -7.55
N PRO A 149 -9.37 -10.06 -8.59
CA PRO A 149 -9.22 -9.16 -9.72
C PRO A 149 -9.25 -7.70 -9.29
N TYR A 150 -8.53 -6.83 -10.01
CA TYR A 150 -8.64 -5.39 -9.83
C TYR A 150 -10.06 -4.91 -10.18
N SER A 151 -10.62 -4.03 -9.36
CA SER A 151 -11.94 -3.44 -9.62
C SER A 151 -12.08 -2.05 -9.01
N LEU A 152 -12.85 -1.20 -9.68
CA LEU A 152 -13.34 0.09 -9.16
C LEU A 152 -14.78 0.01 -8.61
N LYS A 153 -15.45 -1.14 -8.73
CA LYS A 153 -16.85 -1.28 -8.34
C LYS A 153 -16.99 -1.46 -6.83
N ASN A 154 -17.99 -0.81 -6.25
CA ASN A 154 -18.35 -0.99 -4.83
C ASN A 154 -19.01 -2.33 -4.51
N THR A 155 -19.39 -3.10 -5.52
CA THR A 155 -19.98 -4.45 -5.38
C THR A 155 -18.93 -5.52 -5.11
N ASP A 156 -17.67 -5.23 -5.41
CA ASP A 156 -16.61 -6.23 -5.45
C ASP A 156 -15.81 -6.22 -4.15
N TRP A 157 -15.16 -7.34 -3.85
CA TRP A 157 -14.12 -7.39 -2.84
C TRP A 157 -12.79 -7.03 -3.48
N LEU A 158 -11.87 -6.46 -2.69
CA LEU A 158 -10.49 -6.24 -3.12
C LEU A 158 -9.54 -6.75 -2.05
N GLY A 159 -8.51 -7.49 -2.43
CA GLY A 159 -7.50 -7.91 -1.48
C GLY A 159 -6.27 -8.57 -2.06
N TRP A 160 -5.30 -8.74 -1.19
CA TRP A 160 -3.95 -9.16 -1.54
C TRP A 160 -3.27 -9.88 -0.37
N GLN A 161 -2.21 -10.59 -0.71
CA GLN A 161 -1.29 -11.25 0.20
C GLN A 161 0.09 -10.62 0.08
N PHE A 162 0.77 -10.51 1.21
CA PHE A 162 2.22 -10.39 1.23
C PHE A 162 2.82 -11.61 1.95
N HIS A 163 3.92 -12.15 1.43
CA HIS A 163 4.61 -13.31 1.99
C HIS A 163 6.12 -13.06 2.15
N ARG A 164 6.65 -13.33 3.34
CA ARG A 164 8.08 -13.29 3.64
C ARG A 164 8.58 -14.72 3.86
N PRO A 165 9.02 -15.41 2.80
CA PRO A 165 9.45 -16.81 2.89
C PRO A 165 10.62 -17.00 3.87
N GLU A 166 11.53 -16.02 3.96
CA GLU A 166 12.67 -16.01 4.86
C GLU A 166 12.28 -15.95 6.34
N ALA A 167 11.12 -15.37 6.65
CA ALA A 167 10.58 -15.29 8.00
C ALA A 167 9.51 -16.35 8.28
N GLY A 168 9.08 -17.09 7.26
CA GLY A 168 7.91 -17.99 7.34
C GLY A 168 6.61 -17.24 7.68
N LYS A 169 6.52 -15.94 7.43
CA LYS A 169 5.42 -15.07 7.87
C LYS A 169 4.77 -14.36 6.70
N GLY A 170 3.54 -13.93 6.88
CA GLY A 170 2.91 -13.03 5.93
C GLY A 170 1.58 -12.48 6.42
N MET A 171 0.90 -11.78 5.51
CA MET A 171 -0.41 -11.24 5.79
C MET A 171 -1.33 -11.35 4.58
N VAL A 172 -2.63 -11.33 4.86
CA VAL A 172 -3.71 -11.15 3.90
C VAL A 172 -4.48 -9.91 4.32
N GLN A 173 -4.69 -8.98 3.40
CA GLN A 173 -5.52 -7.80 3.61
C GLN A 173 -6.69 -7.83 2.64
N MET A 174 -7.90 -7.67 3.17
CA MET A 174 -9.14 -7.83 2.43
C MET A 174 -10.13 -6.72 2.74
N PHE A 175 -10.82 -6.23 1.72
CA PHE A 175 -11.80 -5.17 1.80
C PHE A 175 -13.12 -5.63 1.19
N ARG A 176 -14.17 -5.67 2.01
CA ARG A 176 -15.56 -5.78 1.56
C ARG A 176 -16.11 -4.37 1.34
N ARG A 177 -16.39 -4.04 0.09
CA ARG A 177 -16.87 -2.70 -0.30
C ARG A 177 -18.36 -2.50 0.02
N PRO A 178 -18.83 -1.22 0.10
CA PRO A 178 -20.14 -0.88 0.65
C PRO A 178 -21.33 -1.61 0.00
N ASP A 179 -21.27 -1.85 -1.31
CA ASP A 179 -22.39 -2.40 -2.09
C ASP A 179 -22.24 -3.90 -2.35
N SER A 180 -21.26 -4.57 -1.71
CA SER A 180 -21.01 -5.98 -1.99
C SER A 180 -22.16 -6.87 -1.51
N PRO A 181 -22.75 -7.72 -2.38
CA PRO A 181 -23.80 -8.64 -1.97
C PRO A 181 -23.26 -9.84 -1.18
N TYR A 182 -21.96 -10.15 -1.31
CA TYR A 182 -21.31 -11.29 -0.67
C TYR A 182 -20.76 -10.89 0.70
N SER A 183 -20.91 -11.74 1.71
CA SER A 183 -20.33 -11.59 3.06
C SER A 183 -19.10 -12.45 3.29
N GLU A 184 -18.82 -13.40 2.40
CA GLU A 184 -17.70 -14.31 2.51
C GLU A 184 -16.90 -14.37 1.22
N ALA A 185 -15.59 -14.55 1.37
CA ALA A 185 -14.68 -14.88 0.29
C ALA A 185 -13.77 -16.03 0.73
N GLN A 186 -13.56 -17.00 -0.16
CA GLN A 186 -12.59 -18.07 0.03
C GLN A 186 -11.52 -17.96 -1.04
N LEU A 187 -10.28 -17.66 -0.64
CA LEU A 187 -9.23 -17.26 -1.57
C LEU A 187 -7.97 -18.11 -1.38
N PRO A 188 -7.56 -18.87 -2.41
CA PRO A 188 -6.26 -19.54 -2.44
C PRO A 188 -5.12 -18.56 -2.16
N LEU A 189 -4.22 -18.96 -1.27
CA LEU A 189 -2.99 -18.21 -1.01
C LEU A 189 -1.88 -18.71 -1.93
N PHE A 190 -0.81 -17.93 -2.02
CA PHE A 190 0.32 -18.17 -2.91
C PHE A 190 1.61 -18.44 -2.14
N ALA A 191 2.52 -19.17 -2.78
CA ALA A 191 3.90 -19.36 -2.36
C ALA A 191 4.13 -19.90 -0.94
N LEU A 192 3.12 -20.55 -0.36
CA LEU A 192 3.25 -21.29 0.89
C LEU A 192 3.90 -22.65 0.64
N ASP A 193 4.52 -23.21 1.67
CA ASP A 193 5.05 -24.58 1.66
C ASP A 193 3.90 -25.57 1.87
N PRO A 194 3.58 -26.45 0.90
CA PRO A 194 2.44 -27.36 1.00
C PRO A 194 2.55 -28.36 2.15
N ASP A 195 3.78 -28.69 2.57
CA ASP A 195 4.07 -29.70 3.59
C ASP A 195 4.18 -29.10 5.01
N ALA A 196 4.09 -27.77 5.12
CA ALA A 196 4.12 -27.06 6.39
C ALA A 196 2.73 -26.85 7.00
N GLU A 197 2.69 -26.51 8.28
CA GLU A 197 1.50 -25.96 8.93
C GLU A 197 1.68 -24.45 9.20
N TYR A 198 0.56 -23.74 9.25
CA TYR A 198 0.51 -22.31 9.48
C TYR A 198 -0.52 -21.99 10.57
N GLU A 199 -0.12 -21.17 11.54
CA GLU A 199 -1.06 -20.50 12.44
C GLU A 199 -1.52 -19.20 11.80
N VAL A 200 -2.84 -19.02 11.67
CA VAL A 200 -3.47 -17.84 11.07
C VAL A 200 -4.37 -17.18 12.09
N ALA A 201 -4.29 -15.86 12.22
CA ALA A 201 -5.15 -15.07 13.11
C ALA A 201 -5.49 -13.70 12.52
N SER A 202 -6.68 -13.19 12.85
CA SER A 202 -7.05 -11.81 12.59
C SER A 202 -6.27 -10.88 13.52
N VAL A 203 -5.87 -9.70 13.03
CA VAL A 203 -5.24 -8.67 13.88
C VAL A 203 -6.20 -8.09 14.92
N ASP A 204 -7.51 -8.30 14.76
CA ASP A 204 -8.53 -7.92 15.75
C ASP A 204 -8.73 -8.97 16.84
N GLU A 205 -8.38 -10.23 16.58
CA GLU A 205 -8.49 -11.35 17.52
C GLU A 205 -7.18 -12.18 17.51
N PRO A 206 -6.02 -11.61 17.90
CA PRO A 206 -4.72 -12.26 17.74
C PRO A 206 -4.56 -13.56 18.55
N GLU A 207 -5.32 -13.71 19.64
CA GLU A 207 -5.34 -14.91 20.47
C GLU A 207 -6.14 -16.05 19.83
N ARG A 208 -7.04 -15.75 18.88
CA ARG A 208 -7.88 -16.74 18.21
C ARG A 208 -7.18 -17.25 16.95
N LYS A 209 -6.17 -18.10 17.18
CA LYS A 209 -5.41 -18.73 16.11
C LYS A 209 -6.11 -19.97 15.58
N THR A 210 -6.10 -20.12 14.26
CA THR A 210 -6.54 -21.34 13.57
C THR A 210 -5.37 -21.93 12.80
N ARG A 211 -5.21 -23.26 12.86
CA ARG A 211 -4.16 -23.97 12.13
C ARG A 211 -4.67 -24.45 10.78
N TYR A 212 -3.83 -24.29 9.78
CA TYR A 212 -4.06 -24.79 8.43
C TYR A 212 -2.80 -25.47 7.92
N SER A 213 -2.94 -26.54 7.14
CA SER A 213 -1.82 -26.99 6.31
C SER A 213 -1.60 -26.00 5.18
N GLY A 214 -0.35 -25.84 4.76
CA GLY A 214 -0.01 -25.03 3.59
C GLY A 214 -0.74 -25.51 2.35
N LYS A 215 -0.85 -26.83 2.16
CA LYS A 215 -1.65 -27.41 1.07
C LYS A 215 -3.12 -26.96 1.11
N ALA A 216 -3.76 -26.90 2.28
CA ALA A 216 -5.13 -26.43 2.37
C ALA A 216 -5.25 -24.94 2.02
N LEU A 217 -4.31 -24.11 2.46
CA LEU A 217 -4.29 -22.68 2.11
C LEU A 217 -4.02 -22.44 0.62
N LEU A 218 -3.20 -23.28 -0.02
CA LEU A 218 -2.90 -23.20 -1.46
C LEU A 218 -4.07 -23.69 -2.33
N GLU A 219 -4.71 -24.81 -1.96
CA GLU A 219 -5.72 -25.44 -2.82
C GLU A 219 -7.14 -24.95 -2.53
N LYS A 220 -7.51 -24.87 -1.26
CA LYS A 220 -8.87 -24.47 -0.83
C LYS A 220 -8.95 -22.99 -0.51
N GLY A 221 -7.86 -22.42 0.01
CA GLY A 221 -7.81 -21.01 0.38
C GLY A 221 -8.26 -20.70 1.80
N LEU A 222 -7.97 -19.46 2.19
CA LEU A 222 -8.41 -18.88 3.45
C LEU A 222 -9.85 -18.36 3.31
N THR A 223 -10.75 -18.81 4.16
CA THR A 223 -12.12 -18.29 4.26
C THR A 223 -12.15 -17.05 5.14
N LEU A 224 -12.73 -15.98 4.62
CA LEU A 224 -12.86 -14.68 5.26
C LEU A 224 -14.35 -14.33 5.31
N SER A 225 -14.92 -14.20 6.50
CA SER A 225 -16.32 -13.78 6.70
C SER A 225 -16.35 -12.37 7.29
N LEU A 226 -16.98 -11.43 6.60
CA LEU A 226 -17.15 -10.04 7.01
C LEU A 226 -18.61 -9.65 6.87
N ASP A 227 -19.33 -9.61 8.00
CA ASP A 227 -20.79 -9.41 8.00
C ASP A 227 -21.21 -7.95 7.78
N GLU A 228 -20.38 -6.99 8.19
CA GLU A 228 -20.63 -5.56 8.06
C GLU A 228 -20.24 -5.01 6.68
N LYS A 229 -20.88 -3.90 6.27
CA LYS A 229 -20.57 -3.16 5.04
C LYS A 229 -20.43 -1.66 5.32
N PRO A 230 -19.37 -1.00 4.86
CA PRO A 230 -18.11 -1.59 4.42
C PRO A 230 -17.33 -2.22 5.59
N SER A 231 -16.39 -3.10 5.28
CA SER A 231 -15.52 -3.70 6.31
C SER A 231 -14.17 -4.13 5.73
N ALA A 232 -13.16 -4.20 6.60
CA ALA A 232 -11.80 -4.56 6.22
C ALA A 232 -11.20 -5.51 7.26
N ALA A 233 -10.48 -6.52 6.81
CA ALA A 233 -9.76 -7.43 7.67
C ALA A 233 -8.29 -7.56 7.25
N VAL A 234 -7.45 -7.76 8.25
CA VAL A 234 -6.06 -8.15 8.08
C VAL A 234 -5.85 -9.43 8.88
N TYR A 235 -5.39 -10.46 8.20
CA TYR A 235 -4.97 -11.72 8.82
C TYR A 235 -3.46 -11.83 8.72
N MET A 236 -2.80 -12.24 9.79
CA MET A 236 -1.41 -12.64 9.76
C MET A 236 -1.31 -14.15 9.81
N TYR A 237 -0.29 -14.70 9.17
CA TYR A 237 0.03 -16.12 9.25
C TYR A 237 1.52 -16.32 9.49
N GLU A 238 1.84 -17.40 10.20
CA GLU A 238 3.20 -17.82 10.54
C GLU A 238 3.33 -19.34 10.41
N LYS A 239 4.39 -19.79 9.73
CA LYS A 239 4.78 -21.19 9.62
C LYS A 239 5.21 -21.70 10.99
N ILE A 240 4.69 -22.85 11.39
CA ILE A 240 5.04 -23.54 12.65
C ILE A 240 5.94 -24.76 12.43
#